data_AF-A0A841MG50-F1
#
_entry.id   AF-A0A841MG50-F1
#
_cell.length_a   1.000
_cell.length_b   1.000
_cell.length_c   1.000
_cell.angle_alpha   90.00
_cell.angle_beta   90.00
_cell.angle_gamma   90.00
#
_symmetry.space_group_name_H-M   'P 1'
#
loop_
_entity.id
_entity.type
_entity.pdbx_description
1 polymer ?
#
loop_
_entity_poly.entity_id
_entity_poly.type
_entity_poly.pdbx_seq_one_letter_code
_entity_poly.pdbx_strand_id
1 'polypeptide(L)'
;MWLTIRITPQQDQHLKSLLDKASYCQTVSELVRDMLFKRKLTLNHRNESLEKLRMELGQLRSELNRIGVNINQITHYFHLKADPKERLFFVREILPHLDRAQQKMTLIHEVIENLKIEP
;
A
#
# COMPACT_ATOMS: atom_id res chain seq x y z
N MET A 1 26.69 -31.24 -7.82
CA MET A 1 25.48 -31.25 -6.97
C MET A 1 24.31 -31.71 -7.82
N TRP A 2 23.55 -32.72 -7.36
CA TRP A 2 22.31 -33.17 -8.00
C TRP A 2 21.09 -32.55 -7.30
N LEU A 3 20.07 -32.17 -8.08
CA LEU A 3 18.80 -31.63 -7.57
C LEU A 3 17.70 -32.61 -7.97
N THR A 4 17.00 -33.18 -6.99
CA THR A 4 15.88 -34.10 -7.23
C THR A 4 14.58 -33.37 -6.95
N ILE A 5 13.69 -33.30 -7.94
CA ILE A 5 12.40 -32.62 -7.84
C ILE A 5 11.30 -33.65 -8.15
N ARG A 6 10.22 -33.65 -7.36
CA ARG A 6 9.03 -34.46 -7.66
C ARG A 6 8.12 -33.68 -8.59
N ILE A 7 7.73 -34.29 -9.69
CA ILE A 7 6.83 -33.73 -10.69
C ILE A 7 5.69 -34.71 -10.97
N THR A 8 4.51 -34.18 -11.29
CA THR A 8 3.38 -34.99 -11.72
C THR A 8 3.53 -35.38 -13.21
N PRO A 9 2.82 -36.42 -13.69
CA PRO A 9 2.90 -36.83 -15.10
C PRO A 9 2.53 -35.71 -16.08
N GLN A 10 1.58 -34.85 -15.71
CA GLN A 10 1.16 -33.69 -16.49
C GLN A 10 2.30 -32.66 -16.61
N GLN A 11 3.03 -32.43 -15.52
CA GLN A 11 4.18 -31.51 -15.51
C GLN A 11 5.36 -32.06 -16.31
N ASP A 12 5.59 -33.38 -16.28
CA ASP A 12 6.60 -34.04 -17.10
C ASP A 12 6.30 -33.90 -18.60
N GLN A 13 5.05 -34.13 -19.00
CA GLN A 13 4.63 -33.94 -20.40
C GLN A 13 4.77 -32.49 -20.85
N HIS A 14 4.45 -31.54 -19.97
CA HIS A 14 4.65 -30.12 -20.24
C HIS A 14 6.12 -29.75 -20.43
N LEU A 15 7.01 -30.25 -19.57
CA LEU A 15 8.47 -30.04 -19.68
C LEU A 15 9.04 -30.62 -20.97
N LYS A 16 8.58 -31.81 -21.39
CA LYS A 16 8.98 -32.41 -22.67
C LYS A 16 8.52 -31.56 -23.86
N SER A 17 7.28 -31.08 -23.85
CA SER A 17 6.78 -30.17 -24.88
C SER A 17 7.56 -28.86 -24.96
N LEU A 18 8.02 -28.33 -23.81
CA LEU A 18 8.90 -27.16 -23.78
C LEU A 18 10.30 -27.47 -24.29
N LEU A 19 10.83 -28.67 -24.02
CA LEU A 19 12.12 -29.12 -24.52
C LEU A 19 12.11 -29.22 -26.05
N ASP A 20 11.04 -29.77 -26.64
CA ASP A 20 10.89 -29.87 -28.10
C ASP A 20 10.89 -28.49 -28.79
N LYS A 21 10.46 -27.44 -28.07
CA LYS A 21 10.42 -26.06 -28.56
C LYS A 21 11.71 -25.29 -28.28
N ALA A 22 12.57 -25.80 -27.41
CA ALA A 22 13.80 -25.13 -27.01
C ALA A 22 14.90 -25.39 -28.04
N SER A 23 15.35 -24.34 -28.74
CA SER A 23 16.37 -24.48 -29.79
C SER A 23 17.77 -24.82 -29.27
N TYR A 24 18.02 -24.69 -27.95
CA TYR A 24 19.36 -24.75 -27.35
C TYR A 24 19.47 -25.71 -26.15
N CYS A 25 18.44 -26.49 -25.82
CA CYS A 25 18.47 -27.43 -24.70
C CYS A 25 18.29 -28.85 -25.23
N GLN A 26 19.15 -29.78 -24.80
CA GLN A 26 19.11 -31.18 -25.24
C GLN A 26 18.50 -32.10 -24.18
N THR A 27 18.46 -31.65 -22.92
CA THR A 27 17.89 -32.42 -21.82
C THR A 27 16.93 -31.58 -20.98
N VAL A 28 16.00 -32.26 -20.30
CA VAL A 28 15.08 -31.61 -19.34
C VAL A 28 15.87 -30.92 -18.22
N SER A 29 17.00 -31.50 -17.79
CA SER A 29 17.87 -30.92 -16.76
C SER A 29 18.48 -29.58 -17.19
N GLU A 30 18.90 -29.46 -18.45
CA GLU A 30 19.41 -28.21 -19.02
C GLU A 30 18.31 -27.17 -19.13
N LEU A 31 17.14 -27.56 -19.63
CA LEU A 31 15.97 -26.69 -19.74
C LEU A 31 15.56 -26.12 -18.36
N VAL A 32 15.45 -26.99 -17.35
CA VAL A 32 15.09 -26.57 -15.98
C VAL A 32 16.15 -25.65 -15.38
N ARG A 33 17.44 -25.94 -15.60
CA ARG A 33 18.53 -25.05 -15.17
C ARG A 33 18.46 -23.69 -15.85
N ASP A 34 18.21 -23.67 -17.15
CA ASP A 34 18.05 -22.43 -17.92
C ASP A 34 16.87 -21.62 -17.40
N MET A 35 15.73 -22.27 -17.15
CA MET A 35 14.54 -21.62 -16.58
C MET A 35 14.76 -21.11 -15.15
N LEU A 36 15.52 -21.82 -14.32
CA LEU A 36 15.78 -21.43 -12.92
C LEU A 36 16.78 -20.27 -12.81
N PHE A 37 17.83 -20.27 -13.64
CA PHE A 37 18.95 -19.35 -13.49
C PHE A 37 19.01 -18.24 -14.55
N LYS A 38 18.37 -18.40 -15.71
CA LYS A 38 18.31 -17.36 -16.76
C LYS A 38 16.98 -16.61 -16.81
N ARG A 39 15.96 -17.01 -16.05
CA ARG A 39 14.80 -16.14 -15.80
C ARG A 39 15.11 -15.18 -14.67
N LYS A 40 14.59 -13.95 -14.74
CA LYS A 40 14.59 -13.04 -13.58
C LYS A 40 13.92 -13.77 -12.41
N LEU A 41 14.70 -14.09 -11.38
CA LEU A 41 14.18 -14.49 -10.08
C LEU A 41 13.49 -13.26 -9.48
N THR A 42 12.16 -13.26 -9.44
CA THR A 42 11.41 -12.30 -8.63
C THR A 42 11.58 -12.72 -7.17
N LEU A 43 12.65 -12.22 -6.54
CA LEU A 43 12.86 -12.38 -5.11
C LEU A 43 11.90 -11.41 -4.41
N ASN A 44 10.80 -11.92 -3.88
CA ASN A 44 9.92 -11.16 -3.00
C ASN A 44 10.65 -10.95 -1.66
N HIS A 45 11.45 -9.90 -1.57
CA HIS A 45 12.11 -9.51 -0.33
C HIS A 45 11.07 -8.83 0.57
N ARG A 46 10.54 -9.58 1.54
CA ARG A 46 9.63 -9.04 2.55
C ARG A 46 10.44 -8.15 3.49
N ASN A 47 10.39 -6.84 3.29
CA ASN A 47 11.10 -5.88 4.13
C ASN A 47 10.27 -5.56 5.37
N GLU A 48 10.65 -6.15 6.50
CA GLU A 48 9.97 -5.98 7.79
C GLU A 48 9.92 -4.51 8.24
N SER A 49 10.96 -3.72 7.93
CA SER A 49 10.98 -2.28 8.23
C SER A 49 9.93 -1.51 7.42
N LEU A 50 9.70 -1.90 6.17
CA LEU A 50 8.69 -1.28 5.31
C LEU A 50 7.27 -1.63 5.78
N GLU A 51 7.02 -2.87 6.17
CA GLU A 51 5.73 -3.30 6.71
C GLU A 51 5.43 -2.64 8.06
N LYS A 52 6.45 -2.47 8.92
CA LYS A 52 6.29 -1.72 10.17
C LYS A 52 5.94 -0.25 9.92
N LEU A 53 6.65 0.41 9.02
CA LEU A 53 6.35 1.79 8.59
C LEU A 53 4.92 1.90 8.06
N ARG A 54 4.47 0.91 7.26
CA ARG A 54 3.11 0.87 6.72
C ARG A 54 2.05 0.81 7.82
N MET A 55 2.25 0.00 8.85
CA MET A 55 1.34 -0.08 9.99
C MET A 55 1.27 1.25 10.75
N GLU A 56 2.42 1.85 11.04
CA GLU A 56 2.51 3.14 11.75
C GLU A 56 1.82 4.26 10.96
N LEU A 57 2.03 4.34 9.63
CA LEU A 57 1.34 5.30 8.77
C LEU A 57 -0.17 5.05 8.70
N GLY A 58 -0.60 3.79 8.70
CA GLY A 58 -2.02 3.43 8.75
C GLY A 58 -2.71 3.88 10.03
N GLN A 59 -2.02 3.76 11.17
CA GLN A 59 -2.50 4.26 12.47
C GLN A 59 -2.59 5.79 12.47
N LEU A 60 -1.54 6.47 12.02
CA LEU A 60 -1.52 7.94 11.92
C LEU A 60 -2.67 8.47 11.06
N ARG A 61 -2.95 7.83 9.91
CA ARG A 61 -4.09 8.18 9.05
C ARG A 61 -5.44 8.09 9.80
N SER A 62 -5.62 7.05 10.60
CA SER A 62 -6.84 6.85 11.38
C SER A 62 -7.04 7.94 12.44
N GLU A 63 -5.96 8.32 13.12
CA GLU A 63 -5.98 9.40 14.11
C GLU A 63 -6.30 10.76 13.47
N LEU A 64 -5.66 11.08 12.34
CA LEU A 64 -5.95 12.30 11.59
C LEU A 64 -7.41 12.36 11.13
N ASN A 65 -7.97 11.26 10.63
CA ASN A 65 -9.38 11.20 10.25
C ASN A 65 -10.31 11.48 11.44
N ARG A 66 -10.00 10.95 12.63
CA ARG A 66 -10.76 11.24 13.85
C ARG A 66 -10.69 12.72 14.23
N ILE A 67 -9.51 13.35 14.10
CA ILE A 67 -9.36 14.79 14.34
C ILE A 67 -10.23 15.59 13.36
N GLY A 68 -10.25 15.23 12.07
CA GLY A 68 -11.10 15.90 11.07
C GLY A 68 -12.59 15.79 11.35
N VAL A 69 -13.05 14.61 11.79
CA VAL A 69 -14.43 14.41 12.23
C VAL A 69 -14.77 15.30 13.43
N ASN A 70 -13.88 15.39 14.43
CA ASN A 70 -14.08 16.25 15.59
C ASN A 70 -14.15 17.74 15.22
N ILE A 71 -13.31 18.19 14.30
CA ILE A 71 -13.35 19.56 13.77
C ILE A 71 -14.71 19.84 13.11
N ASN A 72 -15.19 18.94 12.25
CA ASN A 72 -16.50 19.07 11.61
C ASN A 72 -17.64 19.14 12.63
N GLN A 73 -17.59 18.33 13.70
CA GLN A 73 -18.59 18.34 14.76
C GLN A 73 -18.61 19.66 15.52
N ILE A 74 -17.44 20.20 15.87
CA ILE A 74 -17.30 21.49 16.53
C ILE A 74 -17.91 22.57 15.64
N THR A 75 -17.53 22.63 14.36
CA THR A 75 -18.08 23.58 13.40
C THR A 75 -19.60 23.47 13.29
N HIS A 76 -20.15 22.26 13.25
CA HIS A 76 -21.61 22.04 13.20
C HIS A 76 -22.33 22.47 14.48
N TYR A 77 -21.75 22.19 15.65
CA TYR A 77 -22.28 22.61 16.96
C TYR A 77 -22.38 24.13 17.06
N PHE A 78 -21.32 24.85 16.65
CA PHE A 78 -21.32 26.31 16.59
C PHE A 78 -22.38 26.87 15.64
N HIS A 79 -22.68 26.18 14.54
CA HIS A 79 -23.75 26.58 13.62
C HIS A 79 -25.18 26.35 14.19
N LEU A 80 -25.36 25.54 15.23
CA LEU A 80 -26.69 25.19 15.72
C LEU A 80 -27.05 25.79 17.08
N LYS A 81 -26.07 26.03 17.96
CA LYS A 81 -26.34 26.20 19.41
C LYS A 81 -25.89 27.53 20.03
N ALA A 82 -25.10 28.35 19.35
CA ALA A 82 -24.52 29.57 19.94
C ALA A 82 -25.42 30.81 19.79
N ASP A 83 -25.54 31.62 20.85
CA ASP A 83 -26.16 32.95 20.82
C ASP A 83 -25.46 33.81 19.75
N PRO A 84 -26.18 34.58 18.92
CA PRO A 84 -25.61 35.34 17.81
C PRO A 84 -24.36 36.17 18.12
N LYS A 85 -24.19 36.68 19.35
CA LYS A 85 -22.99 37.44 19.77
C LYS A 85 -21.77 36.54 20.02
N GLU A 86 -21.95 35.42 20.73
CA GLU A 86 -20.89 34.44 20.98
C GLU A 86 -20.44 33.76 19.69
N ARG A 87 -21.39 33.55 18.78
CA ARG A 87 -21.19 32.94 17.47
C ARG A 87 -20.30 33.80 16.57
N LEU A 88 -20.47 35.12 16.58
CA LEU A 88 -19.67 36.04 15.77
C LEU A 88 -18.20 36.09 16.23
N PHE A 89 -17.96 36.06 17.54
CA PHE A 89 -16.61 36.02 18.12
C PHE A 89 -15.90 34.71 17.79
N PHE A 90 -16.58 33.58 18.01
CA PHE A 90 -15.99 32.25 17.79
C PHE A 90 -15.73 31.97 16.30
N VAL A 91 -16.64 32.39 15.41
CA VAL A 91 -16.45 32.28 13.95
C VAL A 91 -15.29 33.14 13.48
N ARG A 92 -15.11 34.35 14.02
CA ARG A 92 -14.05 35.25 13.56
C ARG A 92 -12.66 34.80 14.00
N GLU A 93 -12.55 34.29 15.22
CA GLU A 93 -11.26 33.91 15.78
C GLU A 93 -10.89 32.46 15.44
N ILE A 94 -11.79 31.49 15.59
CA ILE A 94 -11.42 30.06 15.58
C ILE A 94 -11.65 29.38 14.23
N LEU A 95 -12.66 29.81 13.46
CA LEU A 95 -12.95 29.22 12.15
C LEU A 95 -11.75 29.26 11.18
N PRO A 96 -10.97 30.37 11.08
CA PRO A 96 -9.79 30.41 10.21
C PRO A 96 -8.69 29.43 10.63
N HIS A 97 -8.63 29.05 11.91
CA HIS A 97 -7.68 28.07 12.42
C HIS A 97 -8.15 26.64 12.16
N LEU A 98 -9.44 26.39 12.29
CA LEU A 98 -10.05 25.10 11.95
C LEU A 98 -9.93 24.80 10.45
N ASP A 99 -10.19 25.79 9.59
CA ASP A 99 -10.04 25.64 8.14
C ASP A 99 -8.58 25.36 7.75
N ARG A 100 -7.62 26.07 8.37
CA ARG A 100 -6.19 25.80 8.15
C ARG A 100 -5.78 24.41 8.63
N ALA A 101 -6.30 23.96 9.77
CA ALA A 101 -6.05 22.62 10.28
C ALA A 101 -6.62 21.56 9.34
N GLN A 102 -7.85 21.75 8.86
CA GLN A 102 -8.51 20.89 7.87
C GLN A 102 -7.68 20.79 6.59
N GLN A 103 -7.26 21.92 6.02
CA GLN A 103 -6.44 21.97 4.80
C GLN A 103 -5.11 21.22 4.96
N LYS A 104 -4.38 21.46 6.05
CA LYS A 104 -3.13 20.74 6.33
C LYS A 104 -3.35 19.24 6.47
N MET A 105 -4.48 18.84 7.06
CA MET A 105 -4.83 17.44 7.23
C MET A 105 -5.21 16.77 5.92
N THR A 106 -5.91 17.48 5.02
CA THR A 106 -6.16 17.01 3.65
C THR A 106 -4.86 16.81 2.87
N LEU A 107 -3.91 17.75 2.97
CA LEU A 107 -2.59 17.61 2.34
C LEU A 107 -1.83 16.39 2.86
N ILE A 108 -1.84 16.15 4.18
CA ILE A 108 -1.18 14.97 4.76
C ILE A 108 -1.89 13.68 4.32
N HIS A 109 -3.23 13.67 4.26
CA HIS A 109 -3.98 12.51 3.77
C HIS A 109 -3.63 12.20 2.31
N GLU A 110 -3.53 13.22 1.46
CA GLU A 110 -3.14 13.08 0.06
C GLU A 110 -1.71 12.59 -0.11
N VAL A 111 -0.76 13.07 0.70
CA VAL A 111 0.62 12.56 0.72
C VAL A 111 0.63 11.08 1.13
N ILE A 112 -0.14 10.69 2.15
CA ILE A 112 -0.24 9.29 2.58
C ILE A 112 -0.91 8.40 1.52
N GLU A 113 -1.90 8.90 0.79
CA GLU A 113 -2.53 8.16 -0.31
C GLU A 113 -1.62 8.04 -1.55
N ASN A 114 -0.82 9.06 -1.83
CA ASN A 114 0.14 9.06 -2.92
C ASN A 114 1.39 8.23 -2.59
N LEU A 115 1.64 7.95 -1.31
CA LEU A 115 2.56 6.90 -0.86
C LEU A 115 1.99 5.48 -1.07
N LYS A 116 1.05 5.28 -2.02
CA LYS A 116 0.75 3.97 -2.64
C LYS A 116 2.05 3.39 -3.22
N ILE A 117 2.83 2.78 -2.35
CA ILE A 117 3.81 1.77 -2.68
C ILE A 117 2.94 0.54 -2.94
N GLU A 118 2.82 0.17 -4.21
CA GLU A 118 2.08 -1.02 -4.64
C GLU A 118 2.53 -2.26 -3.83
N PRO A 119 1.61 -3.21 -3.58
CA PRO A 119 1.87 -4.39 -2.75
C PRO A 119 3.04 -5.24 -3.24
#